data_AF-A0A259CSB9-F1
#
_entry.id   AF-A0A259CSB9-F1
#
_cell.length_a   1.000
_cell.length_b   1.000
_cell.length_c   1.000
_cell.angle_alpha   90.00
_cell.angle_beta   90.00
_cell.angle_gamma   90.00
#
_symmetry.space_group_name_H-M   'P 1'
#
loop_
_entity.id
_entity.type
_entity.pdbx_description
1 polymer ?
#
loop_
_entity_poly.entity_id
_entity_poly.type
_entity_poly.pdbx_seq_one_letter_code
_entity_poly.pdbx_strand_id
1 'polypeptide(L)'
;MKIAYKANTIIDAHIVAGMLQSFGLICYVSGHYLQGAVGDLSPMGFANVFVNDDDVETAADIIRDYENADKLLEAPFDAHIEQKPA
;
A
#
# COMPACT_ATOMS: atom_id res chain seq x y z
N MET A 1 0.32 -17.38 -7.91
CA MET A 1 0.57 -15.98 -7.52
C MET A 1 -0.69 -15.17 -7.74
N LYS A 2 -1.12 -14.36 -6.77
CA LYS A 2 -2.24 -13.41 -6.90
C LYS A 2 -1.81 -12.00 -6.53
N ILE A 3 -2.55 -11.00 -7.03
CA ILE A 3 -2.32 -9.59 -6.72
C ILE A 3 -2.82 -9.31 -5.30
N ALA A 4 -1.93 -8.88 -4.41
CA ALA A 4 -2.28 -8.44 -3.06
C ALA A 4 -2.52 -6.92 -3.00
N TYR A 5 -1.80 -6.13 -3.80
CA TYR A 5 -1.89 -4.67 -3.77
C TYR A 5 -1.73 -4.06 -5.16
N LYS A 6 -2.52 -3.01 -5.43
CA LYS A 6 -2.44 -2.20 -6.66
C LYS A 6 -1.95 -0.80 -6.29
N ALA A 7 -0.77 -0.45 -6.77
CA ALA A 7 -0.11 0.79 -6.43
C ALA A 7 -0.16 1.80 -7.58
N ASN A 8 -0.22 3.08 -7.24
CA ASN A 8 -0.19 4.16 -8.22
C ASN A 8 1.21 4.40 -8.78
N THR A 9 2.25 4.20 -7.96
CA THR A 9 3.66 4.34 -8.36
C THR A 9 4.44 3.06 -8.09
N ILE A 10 5.56 2.90 -8.80
CA ILE A 10 6.49 1.79 -8.55
C ILE A 10 7.13 1.89 -7.15
N ILE A 11 7.26 3.11 -6.63
CA ILE A 11 7.82 3.37 -5.29
C ILE A 11 6.87 2.81 -4.24
N ASP A 12 5.58 3.14 -4.29
CA ASP A 12 4.57 2.64 -3.36
C ASP A 12 4.49 1.11 -3.39
N ALA A 13 4.56 0.51 -4.59
CA ALA A 13 4.59 -0.94 -4.71
C ALA A 13 5.79 -1.58 -4.00
N HIS A 14 6.97 -0.96 -4.09
CA HIS A 14 8.15 -1.43 -3.37
C HIS A 14 8.09 -1.20 -1.86
N ILE A 15 7.45 -0.12 -1.40
CA ILE A 15 7.20 0.13 0.03
C ILE A 15 6.32 -0.99 0.60
N VAL A 16 5.17 -1.26 -0.05
CA VAL A 16 4.25 -2.31 0.40
C VAL A 16 4.88 -3.70 0.30
N ALA A 17 5.62 -3.99 -0.77
CA ALA A 17 6.33 -5.26 -0.91
C ALA A 17 7.39 -5.45 0.19
N GLY A 18 8.17 -4.42 0.51
CA GLY A 18 9.16 -4.47 1.60
C GLY A 18 8.51 -4.67 2.97
N MET A 19 7.37 -4.01 3.21
CA MET A 19 6.56 -4.23 4.41
C MET A 19 6.12 -5.69 4.51
N LEU A 20 5.47 -6.23 3.48
CA LEU A 20 5.00 -7.63 3.47
C LEU A 20 6.16 -8.63 3.64
N GLN A 21 7.31 -8.37 3.03
CA GLN A 21 8.53 -9.16 3.21
C GLN A 21 9.03 -9.14 4.66
N SER A 22 8.88 -8.04 5.39
CA SER A 22 9.20 -7.96 6.82
C SER A 22 8.30 -8.84 7.69
N PHE A 23 7.11 -9.21 7.21
CA PHE A 23 6.22 -10.19 7.85
C PHE A 23 6.50 -11.64 7.38
N GLY A 24 7.51 -11.84 6.54
CA GLY A 24 7.93 -13.16 6.05
C GLY A 24 7.27 -13.61 4.75
N LEU A 25 6.50 -12.73 4.09
CA LEU A 25 5.81 -13.08 2.85
C LEU A 25 6.75 -12.94 1.64
N ILE A 26 6.64 -13.87 0.70
CA ILE A 26 7.35 -13.77 -0.58
C ILE A 26 6.53 -12.89 -1.53
N CYS A 27 7.13 -11.77 -1.95
CA CYS A 27 6.45 -10.78 -2.79
C CYS A 27 7.22 -10.50 -4.09
N TYR A 28 6.47 -10.22 -5.16
CA TYR A 28 7.01 -9.76 -6.44
C TYR A 28 6.33 -8.48 -6.90
N VAL A 29 7.11 -7.52 -7.40
CA VAL A 29 6.60 -6.25 -7.93
C VAL A 29 6.66 -6.25 -9.46
N SER A 30 5.58 -5.87 -10.12
CA SER A 30 5.51 -5.62 -11.57
C SER A 30 5.14 -4.16 -11.85
N GLY A 31 5.46 -3.63 -13.03
CA GLY A 31 5.06 -2.27 -13.46
C GLY A 31 6.19 -1.33 -13.88
N HIS A 32 7.44 -1.76 -13.72
CA HIS A 32 8.65 -0.94 -13.89
C HIS A 32 8.80 -0.24 -15.27
N TYR A 33 8.17 -0.77 -16.33
CA TYR A 33 8.34 -0.27 -17.70
C TYR A 33 7.16 0.54 -18.26
N LEU A 34 6.09 0.74 -17.48
CA LEU A 34 4.91 1.48 -17.97
C LEU A 34 5.01 3.01 -17.74
N GLN A 35 5.98 3.47 -16.96
CA GLN A 35 6.13 4.90 -16.63
C GLN A 35 6.70 5.76 -17.77
N GLY A 36 7.39 5.15 -18.75
CA GLY A 36 8.03 5.89 -19.85
C GLY A 36 7.09 6.26 -21.00
N ALA A 37 5.88 5.68 -21.08
CA ALA A 37 5.01 5.78 -22.25
C ALA A 37 3.82 6.74 -22.10
N VAL A 38 3.48 7.23 -20.90
CA VAL A 38 2.19 7.92 -20.69
C VAL A 38 2.26 9.42 -20.38
N GLY A 39 3.42 9.97 -20.02
CA GLY A 39 3.49 11.38 -19.60
C GLY A 39 2.72 11.65 -18.29
N ASP A 40 2.59 12.93 -17.91
CA ASP A 40 2.21 13.42 -16.56
C ASP A 40 0.74 13.19 -16.13
N LEU A 41 -0.05 12.46 -16.92
CA LEU A 41 -1.48 12.27 -16.72
C LEU A 41 -1.86 10.85 -17.11
N SER A 42 -1.66 9.91 -16.20
CA SER A 42 -2.04 8.52 -16.43
C SER A 42 -2.88 7.99 -15.27
N PRO A 43 -3.98 7.27 -15.54
CA PRO A 43 -4.93 6.85 -14.53
C PRO A 43 -4.34 5.73 -13.66
N MET A 44 -4.60 5.80 -12.35
CA MET A 44 -4.22 4.86 -11.27
C MET A 44 -3.78 3.43 -11.69
N GLY A 45 -2.75 2.91 -11.03
CA GLY A 45 -2.46 1.46 -10.99
C GLY A 45 -1.32 0.94 -11.88
N PHE A 46 -0.19 1.65 -11.99
CA PHE A 46 0.95 1.21 -12.83
C PHE A 46 1.76 0.07 -12.25
N ALA A 47 1.68 -0.19 -10.95
CA ALA A 47 2.45 -1.22 -10.30
C ALA A 47 1.57 -2.15 -9.46
N ASN A 48 1.92 -3.44 -9.46
CA ASN A 48 1.20 -4.45 -8.70
C ASN A 48 2.18 -5.23 -7.82
N VAL A 49 1.74 -5.54 -6.60
CA VAL A 49 2.44 -6.45 -5.70
C VAL A 49 1.71 -7.79 -5.72
N PHE A 50 2.46 -8.84 -6.03
CA PHE A 50 1.97 -10.21 -6.05
C PHE A 50 2.51 -10.99 -4.86
N VAL A 51 1.71 -11.92 -4.34
CA VAL A 51 2.06 -12.89 -3.30
C VAL A 51 1.68 -14.30 -3.74
N ASN A 52 2.15 -15.32 -3.02
CA ASN A 52 1.68 -16.69 -3.22
C ASN A 52 0.18 -16.80 -2.95
N ASP A 53 -0.47 -17.79 -3.57
CA ASP A 53 -1.93 -17.92 -3.47
C ASP A 53 -2.39 -18.21 -2.04
N ASP A 54 -1.55 -18.89 -1.26
CA ASP A 54 -1.79 -19.24 0.14
C ASP A 54 -1.63 -18.04 1.09
N ASP A 55 -0.87 -17.02 0.69
CA ASP A 55 -0.53 -15.85 1.52
C ASP A 55 -1.48 -14.65 1.29
N VAL A 56 -2.49 -14.80 0.42
CA VAL A 56 -3.34 -13.68 -0.03
C VAL A 56 -4.15 -13.09 1.10
N GLU A 57 -4.73 -13.92 1.96
CA GLU A 57 -5.54 -13.44 3.09
C GLU A 57 -4.67 -12.72 4.12
N THR A 58 -3.52 -13.31 4.46
CA THR A 58 -2.55 -12.69 5.36
C THR A 58 -2.03 -11.36 4.82
N ALA A 59 -1.69 -11.29 3.53
CA ALA A 59 -1.26 -10.05 2.89
C ALA A 59 -2.36 -8.98 2.93
N ALA A 60 -3.61 -9.37 2.67
CA ALA A 60 -4.75 -8.44 2.69
C ALA A 60 -4.99 -7.85 4.09
N ASP A 61 -4.87 -8.65 5.15
CA ASP A 61 -5.01 -8.15 6.52
C ASP A 61 -3.90 -7.13 6.86
N ILE A 62 -2.64 -7.44 6.55
CA ILE A 62 -1.50 -6.53 6.79
C ILE A 62 -1.68 -5.22 6.00
N ILE A 63 -2.08 -5.30 4.72
CA ILE A 63 -2.31 -4.13 3.88
C ILE A 63 -3.45 -3.27 4.43
N ARG A 64 -4.54 -3.89 4.88
CA ARG A 64 -5.67 -3.16 5.47
C ARG A 64 -5.24 -2.38 6.71
N ASP A 65 -4.43 -2.98 7.56
CA ASP A 65 -3.92 -2.31 8.77
C ASP A 65 -3.01 -1.14 8.41
N TYR A 66 -2.15 -1.31 7.39
CA TYR A 66 -1.32 -0.24 6.84
C TYR A 66 -2.15 0.93 6.29
N GLU A 67 -3.15 0.67 5.45
CA GLU A 67 -4.01 1.70 4.86
C GLU A 67 -4.86 2.43 5.91
N ASN A 68 -5.24 1.75 6.99
CA ASN A 68 -5.96 2.38 8.09
C ASN A 68 -5.06 3.28 8.93
N ALA A 69 -3.80 2.87 9.14
CA ALA A 69 -2.81 3.72 9.81
C ALA A 69 -2.53 5.00 9.02
N ASP A 70 -2.42 4.89 7.69
CA ASP A 70 -2.23 6.02 6.78
C ASP A 70 -3.39 7.04 6.90
N LYS A 71 -4.64 6.57 6.87
CA LYS A 71 -5.84 7.43 7.06
C LYS A 71 -5.89 8.13 8.41
N LEU A 72 -5.37 7.51 9.47
CA LEU A 72 -5.30 8.12 10.80
C LEU A 72 -4.28 9.26 10.87
N LEU A 73 -3.21 9.19 10.07
CA LEU A 73 -2.20 10.25 9.96
C LEU A 73 -2.70 11.44 9.13
N GLU A 74 -3.62 11.21 8.19
CA GLU A 74 -4.27 12.27 7.40
C GLU A 74 -5.36 13.03 8.17
N ALA A 75 -5.77 12.53 9.34
CA ALA A 75 -6.72 13.25 10.19
C ALA A 75 -6.13 14.62 10.60
N PRO A 76 -6.93 15.70 10.56
CA PRO A 76 -6.45 17.02 10.96
C PRO A 76 -5.93 16.96 12.39
N PHE A 77 -4.72 17.51 12.59
CA PHE A 77 -3.90 17.45 13.81
C PHE A 77 -4.62 17.92 15.10
N ASP A 78 -5.79 18.58 14.98
CA ASP A 78 -6.57 19.16 16.07
C ASP A 78 -7.65 18.24 16.69
N ALA A 79 -7.80 16.98 16.26
CA ALA A 79 -8.95 16.16 16.66
C ALA A 79 -8.95 15.65 18.12
N HIS A 80 -7.95 15.91 18.97
CA HIS A 80 -7.81 15.29 20.31
C HIS A 80 -7.58 16.26 21.49
N ILE A 81 -7.85 17.57 21.38
CA ILE A 81 -7.91 18.42 22.58
C ILE A 81 -9.27 18.24 23.25
N GLU A 82 -9.39 17.16 24.02
CA GLU A 82 -10.51 16.92 24.92
C GLU A 82 -10.57 18.06 25.96
N GLN A 83 -11.59 18.91 25.85
CA GLN A 83 -11.91 19.93 26.84
C GLN A 83 -12.28 19.24 28.15
N LYS A 84 -11.37 19.25 29.11
CA LYS A 84 -11.70 18.94 30.51
C LYS A 84 -12.64 20.04 31.04
N PRO A 85 -13.86 19.72 31.51
CA PRO A 85 -14.74 20.73 32.10
C PRO A 85 -14.15 21.21 33.43
N ALA A 86 -14.24 22.52 33.66
CA ALA A 86 -13.93 23.21 34.91
C ALA A 86 -15.09 23.08 35.92
#